data_AF-Q6MHW1-F1
#
_entry.id   AF-Q6MHW1-F1
#
_cell.length_a   1.000
_cell.length_b   1.000
_cell.length_c   1.000
_cell.angle_alpha   90.00
_cell.angle_beta   90.00
_cell.angle_gamma   90.00
#
_symmetry.space_group_name_H-M   'P 1'
#
loop_
_entity.id
_entity.type
_entity.pdbx_description
1 polymer ?
#
loop_
_entity_poly.entity_id
_entity_poly.type
_entity_poly.pdbx_seq_one_letter_code
_entity_poly.pdbx_strand_id
1 'polypeptide(L)'
;MPLEQYLEFYRVAEPLFEPKVRLIYLTMIGSAICWLILRSRKWRSFEFICVVSALFCLLDEIILSYQGHYKINVILREAGRTGTIPSQWLSLREEWTQFMFIHLLIVTAGFILILMALYFYIEGERKTSVETKNPGGHPGLNSLFHRH
;
A
#
# COMPACT_ATOMS: atom_id res chain seq x y z
N MET A 1 29.87 -3.82 6.62
CA MET A 1 30.44 -2.90 5.61
C MET A 1 31.28 -1.86 6.31
N PRO A 2 32.48 -1.52 5.80
CA PRO A 2 33.24 -0.36 6.27
C PRO A 2 32.44 0.93 6.04
N LEU A 3 32.54 1.90 6.96
CA LEU A 3 31.81 3.16 6.91
C LEU A 3 32.08 3.94 5.60
N GLU A 4 33.32 3.91 5.11
CA GLU A 4 33.71 4.59 3.87
C GLU A 4 33.01 4.03 2.63
N GLN A 5 32.92 2.69 2.52
CA GLN A 5 32.16 2.05 1.43
C GLN A 5 30.68 2.36 1.48
N TYR A 6 30.11 2.50 2.69
CA TYR A 6 28.70 2.86 2.87
C TYR A 6 28.42 4.31 2.46
N LEU A 7 29.31 5.24 2.81
CA LEU A 7 29.22 6.65 2.44
C LEU A 7 29.42 6.86 0.93
N GLU A 8 30.34 6.12 0.31
CA GLU A 8 30.61 6.19 -1.13
C GLU A 8 29.44 5.65 -1.96
N PHE A 9 28.80 4.56 -1.50
CA PHE A 9 27.56 4.05 -2.09
C PHE A 9 26.47 5.13 -2.10
N TYR A 10 26.24 5.80 -0.97
CA TYR A 10 25.24 6.88 -0.90
C TYR A 10 25.60 8.07 -1.79
N ARG A 11 26.88 8.47 -1.83
CA ARG A 11 27.34 9.59 -2.66
C ARG A 11 27.11 9.37 -4.16
N VAL A 12 27.28 8.14 -4.64
CA VAL A 12 27.18 7.81 -6.07
C VAL A 12 25.78 7.37 -6.48
N ALA A 13 25.06 6.66 -5.60
CA ALA A 13 23.75 6.09 -5.92
C ALA A 13 22.61 7.12 -5.85
N GLU A 14 22.64 8.03 -4.88
CA GLU A 14 21.51 8.92 -4.57
C GLU A 14 21.01 9.79 -5.74
N PRO A 15 21.85 10.45 -6.57
CA PRO A 15 21.36 11.25 -7.71
C PRO A 15 20.74 10.40 -8.83
N LEU A 16 21.03 9.10 -8.89
CA LEU A 16 20.42 8.17 -9.85
C LEU A 16 19.05 7.66 -9.39
N PHE A 17 18.77 7.69 -8.07
CA PHE A 17 17.53 7.17 -7.49
C PHE A 17 16.44 8.24 -7.37
N GLU A 18 16.76 9.48 -7.02
CA GLU A 18 15.77 10.56 -6.83
C GLU A 18 14.75 10.74 -7.98
N PRO A 19 15.16 10.84 -9.27
CA PRO A 19 14.20 11.01 -10.36
C PRO A 19 13.39 9.74 -10.65
N LYS A 20 13.98 8.56 -10.44
CA LYS A 20 13.32 7.27 -10.69
C LYS A 20 12.27 6.95 -9.64
N VAL A 21 12.56 7.24 -8.37
CA VAL A 21 11.64 7.05 -7.25
C VAL A 21 10.39 7.92 -7.42
N ARG A 22 10.56 9.19 -7.82
CA ARG A 22 9.43 10.08 -8.11
C ARG A 22 8.53 9.54 -9.23
N LEU A 23 9.14 8.96 -10.27
CA LEU A 23 8.41 8.38 -11.41
C LEU A 23 7.64 7.12 -11.00
N ILE A 24 8.23 6.26 -10.16
CA ILE A 24 7.56 5.07 -9.59
C ILE A 24 6.34 5.47 -8.74
N TYR A 25 6.46 6.50 -7.91
CA TYR A 25 5.32 6.99 -7.13
C TYR A 25 4.20 7.56 -8.02
N LEU A 26 4.55 8.31 -9.07
CA LEU A 26 3.57 8.82 -10.02
C LEU A 26 2.84 7.71 -10.78
N THR A 27 3.54 6.64 -11.20
CA THR A 27 2.90 5.51 -11.89
C THR A 27 2.02 4.68 -10.94
N MET A 28 2.43 4.48 -9.69
CA MET A 28 1.58 3.86 -8.67
C MET A 28 0.28 4.66 -8.45
N ILE A 29 0.37 5.97 -8.22
CA ILE A 29 -0.80 6.83 -8.04
C ILE A 29 -1.68 6.82 -9.30
N GLY A 30 -1.09 6.97 -10.48
CA GLY A 30 -1.82 6.98 -11.74
C GLY A 30 -2.56 5.67 -12.02
N SER A 31 -1.91 4.53 -11.77
CA SER A 31 -2.54 3.21 -11.93
C SER A 31 -3.71 2.99 -10.97
N ALA A 32 -3.59 3.47 -9.73
CA ALA A 32 -4.66 3.34 -8.75
C ALA A 32 -5.86 4.24 -9.04
N ILE A 33 -5.62 5.48 -9.47
CA ILE A 33 -6.67 6.40 -9.92
C ILE A 33 -7.39 5.81 -11.14
N CYS A 34 -6.64 5.26 -12.10
CA CYS A 34 -7.21 4.59 -13.27
C CYS A 34 -8.13 3.43 -12.86
N TRP A 35 -7.69 2.58 -11.93
CA TRP A 35 -8.50 1.50 -11.38
C TRP A 35 -9.77 1.98 -10.67
N LEU A 36 -9.67 3.09 -9.93
CA LEU A 36 -10.82 3.73 -9.28
C LEU A 36 -11.84 4.22 -10.30
N ILE A 37 -11.39 4.90 -11.36
CA ILE A 37 -12.26 5.42 -12.44
C ILE A 37 -12.93 4.26 -13.19
N LEU A 38 -12.19 3.19 -13.49
CA LEU A 38 -12.76 2.02 -14.17
C LEU A 38 -13.80 1.29 -13.30
N ARG A 39 -13.64 1.32 -11.97
CA ARG A 39 -14.54 0.64 -11.02
C ARG A 39 -15.64 1.54 -10.45
N SER A 40 -15.67 2.83 -10.83
CA SER A 40 -16.68 3.83 -10.41
C SER A 40 -18.08 3.60 -11.01
N ARG A 41 -18.46 2.37 -11.33
CA ARG A 41 -19.84 2.03 -11.71
C ARG A 41 -20.54 1.19 -10.64
N LYS A 42 -19.79 0.64 -9.68
CA LYS A 42 -20.29 -0.17 -8.54
C LYS A 42 -19.89 0.46 -7.18
N TRP A 43 -20.24 1.73 -6.96
CA TRP A 43 -19.85 2.53 -5.77
C TRP A 43 -20.27 1.95 -4.42
N ARG A 44 -21.23 1.00 -4.40
CA ARG A 44 -21.80 0.43 -3.18
C ARG A 44 -21.37 -1.02 -2.89
N SER A 45 -20.49 -1.60 -3.70
CA SER A 45 -19.95 -2.94 -3.40
C SER A 45 -18.96 -2.86 -2.24
N PHE A 46 -19.02 -3.82 -1.31
CA PHE A 46 -18.03 -3.96 -0.24
C PHE A 46 -16.61 -4.06 -0.79
N GLU A 47 -16.42 -4.73 -1.93
CA GLU A 47 -15.14 -4.83 -2.63
C GLU A 47 -14.59 -3.46 -3.03
N PHE A 48 -15.47 -2.55 -3.48
CA PHE A 48 -15.08 -1.21 -3.91
C PHE A 48 -14.58 -0.41 -2.71
N ILE A 49 -15.25 -0.51 -1.56
CA ILE A 49 -14.81 0.13 -0.32
C ILE A 49 -13.44 -0.41 0.11
N CYS A 50 -13.22 -1.73 0.08
CA CYS A 50 -11.93 -2.32 0.40
C CYS A 50 -10.80 -1.82 -0.53
N VAL A 51 -11.05 -1.72 -1.84
CA VAL A 51 -10.07 -1.21 -2.81
C VAL A 51 -9.78 0.28 -2.59
N VAL A 52 -10.80 1.09 -2.32
CA VAL A 52 -10.63 2.52 -2.00
C VAL A 52 -9.82 2.70 -0.72
N SER A 53 -10.14 1.96 0.34
CA SER A 53 -9.40 2.02 1.60
C SER A 53 -7.95 1.55 1.44
N ALA A 54 -7.70 0.49 0.66
CA ALA A 54 -6.34 0.06 0.34
C ALA A 54 -5.54 1.12 -0.42
N LEU A 55 -6.21 1.89 -1.29
CA LEU A 55 -5.58 3.02 -1.96
C LEU A 55 -5.21 4.13 -0.97
N PHE A 56 -6.08 4.47 -0.02
CA PHE A 56 -5.72 5.44 1.01
C PHE A 56 -4.52 4.99 1.83
N CYS A 57 -4.45 3.69 2.21
CA CYS A 57 -3.26 3.15 2.85
C CYS A 57 -2.00 3.33 2.00
N LEU A 58 -2.08 3.09 0.68
CA LEU A 58 -0.95 3.33 -0.22
C LEU A 58 -0.58 4.82 -0.31
N LEU A 59 -1.55 5.73 -0.38
CA LEU A 59 -1.26 7.17 -0.43
C LEU A 59 -0.61 7.67 0.86
N ASP A 60 -1.11 7.21 2.01
CA ASP A 60 -0.52 7.52 3.31
C ASP A 60 0.91 6.97 3.40
N GLU A 61 1.15 5.75 2.91
CA GLU A 61 2.48 5.16 2.84
C GLU A 61 3.43 6.01 1.98
N ILE A 62 2.99 6.47 0.80
CA ILE A 62 3.82 7.29 -0.08
C ILE A 62 4.22 8.61 0.60
N ILE A 63 3.26 9.26 1.25
CA ILE A 63 3.50 10.52 1.97
C ILE A 63 4.47 10.28 3.14
N LEU A 64 4.23 9.24 3.92
CA LEU A 64 5.07 8.84 5.04
C LEU A 64 6.49 8.52 4.56
N SER A 65 6.64 7.67 3.54
CA SER A 65 7.95 7.28 2.98
C SER A 65 8.71 8.49 2.46
N TYR A 66 8.04 9.43 1.80
CA TYR A 66 8.68 10.67 1.38
C TYR A 66 9.20 11.48 2.58
N GLN A 67 8.40 11.65 3.64
CA GLN A 67 8.80 12.41 4.82
C GLN A 67 9.91 11.72 5.63
N GLY A 68 9.84 10.39 5.78
CA GLY A 68 10.80 9.60 6.55
C GLY A 68 12.15 9.47 5.84
N HIS A 69 12.14 9.19 4.53
CA HIS A 69 13.36 9.02 3.75
C HIS A 69 14.11 10.34 3.60
N TYR A 70 13.41 11.47 3.45
CA TYR A 70 14.06 12.77 3.27
C TYR A 70 14.86 13.19 4.51
N LYS A 71 14.33 13.00 5.71
CA LYS A 71 15.04 13.37 6.96
C LYS A 71 16.34 12.59 7.13
N ILE A 72 16.32 11.30 6.82
CA ILE A 72 17.51 10.45 6.98
C ILE A 72 18.51 10.69 5.88
N ASN A 73 18.07 10.84 4.64
CA ASN A 73 18.96 11.14 3.53
C ASN A 73 19.69 12.48 3.76
N VAL A 74 19.03 13.50 4.32
CA VAL A 74 19.69 14.75 4.69
C VAL A 74 20.78 14.52 5.75
N ILE A 75 20.49 13.74 6.79
CA ILE A 75 21.46 13.52 7.88
C ILE A 75 22.61 12.61 7.44
N LEU A 76 22.34 11.62 6.59
CA LEU A 76 23.37 10.76 6.00
C LEU A 76 24.27 11.56 5.05
N ARG A 77 23.68 12.49 4.28
CA ARG A 77 24.40 13.40 3.39
C ARG A 77 25.31 14.36 4.18
N GLU A 78 24.82 14.87 5.30
CA GLU A 78 25.61 15.71 6.22
C GLU A 78 26.76 14.89 6.84
N ALA A 79 26.47 13.70 7.37
CA ALA A 79 27.46 12.79 7.97
C ALA A 79 28.53 12.34 6.96
N GLY A 80 28.15 12.08 5.71
CA GLY A 80 29.07 11.76 4.63
C GLY A 80 29.94 12.93 4.19
N ARG A 81 29.49 14.18 4.41
CA ARG A 81 30.25 15.39 4.12
C ARG A 81 31.23 15.76 5.24
N THR A 82 30.85 15.55 6.50
CA THR A 82 31.68 15.89 7.67
C THR A 82 32.58 14.76 8.14
N GLY A 83 32.34 13.51 7.68
CA GLY A 83 33.08 12.32 8.12
C GLY A 83 32.82 11.96 9.59
N THR A 84 31.83 12.59 10.22
CA THR A 84 31.52 12.45 11.64
C THR A 84 30.06 12.01 11.81
N ILE A 85 29.83 11.05 12.69
CA ILE A 85 28.47 10.60 13.03
C ILE A 85 27.83 11.69 13.89
N PRO A 86 26.64 12.21 13.51
CA PRO A 86 25.95 13.22 14.31
C PRO A 86 25.59 12.68 15.69
N SER A 87 25.72 13.51 16.73
CA SER A 87 25.40 13.16 18.13
C SER A 87 23.94 12.70 18.31
N GLN A 88 23.05 13.19 17.44
CA GLN A 88 21.63 12.85 17.37
C GLN A 88 21.32 11.57 16.57
N TRP A 89 22.33 10.77 16.20
CA TRP A 89 22.11 9.55 15.42
C TRP A 89 21.22 8.52 16.13
N LEU A 90 21.36 8.38 17.45
CA LEU A 90 20.56 7.41 18.21
C LEU A 90 19.06 7.75 18.20
N SER A 91 18.72 9.01 18.48
CA SER A 91 17.34 9.49 18.46
C SER A 91 16.73 9.39 17.06
N LEU A 92 17.52 9.70 16.03
CA LEU A 92 17.06 9.57 14.64
C LEU A 92 16.80 8.12 14.24
N ARG A 93 17.62 7.18 14.72
CA ARG A 93 17.41 5.75 14.50
C ARG A 93 16.13 5.26 15.15
N GLU A 94 15.81 5.73 16.36
CA GLU A 94 14.55 5.39 17.03
C GLU A 94 13.34 5.93 16.25
N GLU A 95 13.37 7.19 15.84
CA GLU A 95 12.32 7.78 14.99
C GLU A 95 12.14 7.00 13.68
N TRP A 96 13.24 6.62 13.03
CA TRP A 96 13.19 5.81 11.82
C TRP A 96 12.64 4.41 12.05
N THR A 97 12.99 3.78 13.17
CA THR A 97 12.51 2.43 13.49
C THR A 97 11.00 2.46 13.75
N GLN A 98 10.50 3.47 14.47
CA GLN A 98 9.07 3.70 14.64
C GLN A 98 8.39 3.95 13.29
N PHE A 99 9.01 4.76 12.44
CA PHE A 99 8.53 5.02 11.09
C PHE A 99 8.41 3.72 10.27
N MET A 100 9.45 2.87 10.25
CA MET A 100 9.45 1.60 9.55
C MET A 100 8.39 0.63 10.10
N PHE A 101 8.13 0.67 11.39
CA PHE A 101 7.05 -0.10 12.01
C PHE A 101 5.66 0.36 11.53
N ILE A 102 5.42 1.67 11.50
CA ILE A 102 4.17 2.25 10.98
C ILE A 102 4.02 1.95 9.48
N HIS A 103 5.09 2.08 8.70
CA HIS A 103 5.14 1.73 7.29
C HIS A 103 4.72 0.27 7.08
N LEU A 104 5.30 -0.67 7.83
CA LEU A 104 4.96 -2.10 7.74
C LEU A 104 3.48 -2.35 8.08
N LEU A 105 2.95 -1.69 9.11
CA LEU A 105 1.53 -1.82 9.49
C LEU A 105 0.59 -1.35 8.39
N ILE A 106 0.85 -0.19 7.78
CA ILE A 106 0.02 0.39 6.73
C ILE A 106 0.05 -0.48 5.47
N VAL A 107 1.24 -0.94 5.05
CA VAL A 107 1.38 -1.83 3.89
C VAL A 107 0.67 -3.16 4.14
N THR A 108 0.81 -3.73 5.34
CA THR A 108 0.14 -4.99 5.71
C THR A 108 -1.38 -4.82 5.71
N ALA A 109 -1.89 -3.72 6.28
CA ALA A 109 -3.32 -3.41 6.28
C ALA A 109 -3.87 -3.23 4.86
N GLY A 110 -3.17 -2.47 4.01
CA GLY A 110 -3.52 -2.30 2.60
C GLY A 110 -3.55 -3.62 1.84
N PHE A 111 -2.57 -4.49 2.08
CA PHE A 111 -2.51 -5.82 1.48
C PHE A 111 -3.69 -6.71 1.90
N ILE A 112 -4.02 -6.75 3.20
CA ILE A 112 -5.17 -7.50 3.72
C ILE A 112 -6.48 -7.00 3.10
N LEU A 113 -6.64 -5.68 2.95
CA LEU A 113 -7.82 -5.09 2.30
C LEU A 113 -7.95 -5.52 0.84
N ILE A 114 -6.85 -5.60 0.10
CA ILE A 114 -6.85 -6.10 -1.28
C ILE A 114 -7.23 -7.58 -1.32
N LEU A 115 -6.67 -8.42 -0.43
CA LEU A 115 -7.03 -9.84 -0.34
C LEU A 115 -8.50 -10.04 -0.01
N MET A 116 -9.05 -9.26 0.93
CA MET A 116 -10.47 -9.26 1.25
C MET A 116 -11.31 -8.88 0.03
N ALA A 117 -10.95 -7.79 -0.67
CA ALA A 117 -11.66 -7.37 -1.88
C ALA A 117 -11.65 -8.47 -2.96
N LEU A 118 -10.52 -9.16 -3.14
CA LEU A 118 -10.39 -10.25 -4.09
C LEU A 118 -11.24 -11.47 -3.69
N TYR A 119 -11.23 -11.84 -2.40
CA TYR A 119 -12.01 -12.95 -1.88
C TYR A 119 -13.51 -12.74 -2.12
N PHE A 120 -14.03 -11.56 -1.75
CA PHE A 120 -15.46 -11.24 -1.94
C PHE A 120 -15.85 -11.16 -3.41
N TYR A 121 -14.95 -10.66 -4.26
CA TYR A 121 -15.16 -10.65 -5.71
C TYR A 121 -15.30 -12.07 -6.28
N ILE A 122 -14.38 -12.97 -5.93
CA ILE A 122 -14.43 -14.37 -6.38
C ILE A 122 -15.68 -15.08 -5.87
N GLU A 123 -16.04 -14.87 -4.61
CA GLU A 123 -17.24 -15.48 -4.03
C GLU A 123 -18.54 -14.94 -4.67
N GLY A 124 -18.58 -13.65 -5.03
CA GLY A 124 -19.67 -13.06 -5.80
C GLY A 124 -19.82 -13.68 -7.19
N GLU A 125 -18.72 -13.84 -7.93
CA GLU A 125 -18.69 -14.49 -9.24
C GLU A 125 -19.08 -15.98 -9.16
N ARG A 126 -18.69 -16.70 -8.09
CA ARG A 126 -19.09 -18.09 -7.87
C ARG A 126 -20.60 -18.22 -7.68
N LYS A 127 -21.23 -17.35 -6.89
CA LYS A 127 -22.69 -17.38 -6.66
C LYS A 127 -23.50 -17.15 -7.94
N THR A 128 -23.11 -16.16 -8.75
CA THR A 128 -23.76 -15.89 -10.03
C THR A 128 -23.60 -17.03 -11.05
N SER A 129 -22.45 -17.70 -11.06
CA SER A 129 -22.18 -18.87 -11.93
C SER A 129 -23.00 -20.10 -11.54
N VAL A 130 -23.29 -20.30 -10.25
CA VAL A 130 -24.15 -21.40 -9.78
C VAL A 130 -25.62 -21.13 -10.11
N GLU A 131 -26.08 -19.89 -9.97
CA GLU A 131 -27.46 -19.49 -10.27
C GLU A 131 -27.78 -19.58 -11.77
N THR A 132 -26.85 -19.16 -12.62
CA THR A 132 -26.96 -19.28 -14.09
C THR A 132 -26.88 -20.72 -14.60
N LYS A 133 -26.16 -21.62 -13.91
CA LYS A 133 -26.16 -23.06 -14.22
C LYS A 133 -27.42 -23.80 -13.77
N ASN A 134 -28.23 -23.20 -12.90
CA ASN A 134 -29.44 -23.82 -12.37
C ASN A 134 -30.70 -22.95 -12.62
N PRO A 135 -31.02 -22.62 -13.88
CA PRO A 135 -32.14 -21.72 -14.20
C PRO A 135 -33.53 -22.36 -13.94
N GLY A 136 -33.57 -23.64 -13.49
CA GLY A 136 -34.78 -24.43 -13.29
C GLY A 136 -34.96 -25.02 -11.89
N GLY A 137 -34.22 -24.53 -10.88
CA GLY A 137 -34.46 -24.92 -9.50
C GLY A 137 -35.77 -24.33 -8.99
N HIS A 138 -36.87 -25.08 -9.13
CA HIS A 138 -38.17 -24.78 -8.51
C HIS A 138 -37.99 -24.21 -7.09
N PRO A 139 -38.76 -23.17 -6.69
CA PRO A 139 -38.74 -22.69 -5.32
C PRO A 139 -39.17 -23.84 -4.41
N GLY A 140 -38.19 -24.39 -3.68
CA GLY A 140 -38.45 -25.36 -2.63
C GLY A 140 -39.43 -24.76 -1.63
N LEU A 141 -40.48 -25.51 -1.32
CA LEU A 141 -41.59 -25.18 -0.41
C LEU A 141 -41.18 -24.66 0.99
N ASN A 142 -39.90 -24.66 1.34
CA ASN A 142 -39.41 -24.25 2.65
C ASN A 142 -39.39 -22.73 2.87
N SER A 143 -39.64 -21.91 1.84
CA SER A 143 -39.77 -20.45 1.99
C SER A 143 -41.16 -20.00 2.48
N LEU A 144 -42.14 -20.90 2.59
CA LEU A 144 -43.49 -20.59 3.08
C LEU A 144 -43.65 -20.66 4.61
N PHE A 145 -42.64 -21.13 5.37
CA PHE A 145 -42.81 -21.41 6.81
C PHE A 145 -41.95 -20.60 7.79
N HIS A 146 -41.17 -19.61 7.35
CA HIS A 146 -40.41 -18.74 8.26
C HIS A 146 -40.80 -17.25 8.15
N ARG A 147 -42.09 -16.97 8.23
CA ARG A 147 -42.61 -15.71 8.79
C ARG A 147 -43.32 -16.05 10.10
N HIS A 148 -42.65 -15.84 11.22
CA HIS A 148 -43.23 -15.40 12.50
C HIS A 148 -42.11 -14.87 13.39
#